data_AF-A0A318SJP0-F1
#
_entry.id   AF-A0A318SJP0-F1
#
_cell.length_a   1.000
_cell.length_b   1.000
_cell.length_c   1.000
_cell.angle_alpha   90.00
_cell.angle_beta   90.00
_cell.angle_gamma   90.00
#
_symmetry.space_group_name_H-M   'P 1'
#
loop_
_entity.id
_entity.type
_entity.pdbx_description
1 polymer ?
#
loop_
_entity_poly.entity_id
_entity_poly.type
_entity_poly.pdbx_seq_one_letter_code
_entity_poly.pdbx_strand_id
1 'polypeptide(L)'
;MGGLMFLAVVALWLYILKWIVGKIAGKLPDRPWRVWVTWLIFALLLPLPLIDEIVGGWQFKKLCEANVVWVNEEAARGKSVYREPGSYRIPVSRTWVKIWKTTFRYLDVENNAPIVSFDQYSAEGGHLFPGFDSGHDPLTFKGECHPPGTFDKGFLGNLGFTEVERPKSIEPIGKLVY
;
A
#
# COMPACT_ATOMS: atom_id res chain seq x y z
N MET A 1 3.31 15.94 19.57
CA MET A 1 4.65 16.48 19.24
C MET A 1 4.97 16.43 17.73
N GLY A 2 4.34 15.55 16.93
CA GLY A 2 4.61 15.44 15.48
C GLY A 2 4.26 16.68 14.64
N GLY A 3 3.18 17.41 14.95
CA GLY A 3 2.75 18.56 14.15
C GLY A 3 3.77 19.71 14.06
N LEU A 4 4.49 20.01 15.15
CA LEU A 4 5.50 21.08 15.13
C LEU A 4 6.76 20.68 14.35
N MET A 5 7.15 19.40 14.41
CA MET A 5 8.23 18.87 13.57
C MET A 5 7.85 18.89 12.10
N PHE A 6 6.62 18.53 11.75
CA PHE A 6 6.12 18.61 10.38
C PHE A 6 6.21 20.04 9.83
N LEU A 7 5.72 21.03 10.60
CA LEU A 7 5.81 22.43 10.21
C LEU A 7 7.26 22.91 10.05
N ALA A 8 8.18 22.45 10.90
CA ALA A 8 9.61 22.77 10.78
C ALA A 8 10.21 22.19 9.49
N VAL A 9 9.88 20.94 9.14
CA VAL A 9 10.32 20.30 7.88
C VAL A 9 9.76 21.04 6.67
N VAL A 10 8.48 21.40 6.69
CA VAL A 10 7.84 22.18 5.61
C VAL A 10 8.49 23.56 5.47
N ALA A 11 8.72 24.26 6.58
CA ALA A 11 9.37 25.57 6.56
C ALA A 11 10.81 25.50 6.02
N LEU A 12 11.58 24.48 6.45
CA LEU A 12 12.92 24.23 5.94
C LEU A 12 12.90 23.93 4.43
N TRP A 13 11.94 23.11 3.98
CA TRP A 13 11.78 22.81 2.56
C TRP A 13 11.46 24.06 1.73
N LEU A 14 10.50 24.88 2.18
CA LEU A 14 10.15 26.14 1.51
C LEU A 14 11.33 27.11 1.45
N TYR A 15 12.15 27.15 2.51
CA TYR A 15 13.39 27.94 2.52
C TYR A 15 14.40 27.45 1.47
N ILE A 16 14.68 26.14 1.44
CA ILE A 16 15.58 25.52 0.47
C ILE A 16 15.07 25.78 -0.96
N LEU A 17 13.76 25.61 -1.18
CA LEU A 17 13.15 25.77 -2.48
C LEU A 17 13.22 27.22 -2.96
N LYS A 18 12.94 28.21 -2.09
CA LYS A 18 13.16 29.64 -2.39
C LYS A 18 14.61 29.92 -2.79
N TRP A 19 15.57 29.33 -2.08
CA TRP A 19 16.99 29.51 -2.37
C TRP A 19 17.38 28.91 -3.74
N ILE A 20 16.95 27.69 -4.04
CA ILE A 20 17.21 27.02 -5.33
C ILE A 20 16.56 27.79 -6.49
N VAL A 21 15.27 28.11 -6.36
CA VAL A 21 14.52 28.84 -7.39
C VAL A 21 15.16 30.20 -7.65
N GLY A 22 15.56 30.93 -6.60
CA GLY A 22 16.27 32.22 -6.73
C GLY A 22 17.61 32.09 -7.45
N LYS A 23 18.38 31.03 -7.18
CA LYS A 23 19.65 30.75 -7.87
C LYS A 23 19.46 30.43 -9.36
N ILE A 24 18.42 29.66 -9.70
CA ILE A 24 18.11 29.30 -11.10
C ILE A 24 17.57 30.53 -11.85
N ALA A 25 16.54 31.18 -11.30
CA ALA A 25 15.94 32.37 -11.88
C ALA A 25 16.92 33.55 -11.97
N GLY A 26 17.91 33.61 -11.07
CA GLY A 26 19.03 34.55 -11.10
C GLY A 26 19.86 34.49 -12.39
N LYS A 27 19.90 33.34 -13.06
CA LYS A 27 20.64 33.15 -14.32
C LYS A 27 19.82 33.49 -15.57
N LEU A 28 18.52 33.75 -15.43
CA LEU A 28 17.64 34.08 -16.56
C LEU A 28 17.74 35.58 -16.89
N PRO A 29 17.61 35.97 -18.18
CA PRO A 29 17.62 37.37 -18.58
C PRO A 29 16.45 38.14 -17.96
N ASP A 30 16.67 39.43 -17.67
CA ASP A 30 15.68 40.27 -17.00
C ASP A 30 14.56 40.69 -17.95
N ARG A 31 13.61 39.77 -18.13
CA ARG A 31 12.44 39.92 -19.00
C ARG A 31 11.18 39.60 -18.20
N PRO A 32 10.02 40.17 -18.54
CA PRO A 32 8.77 39.94 -17.79
C PRO A 32 8.36 38.46 -17.72
N TRP A 33 8.72 37.64 -18.72
CA TRP A 33 8.45 36.18 -18.68
C TRP A 33 9.24 35.43 -17.60
N ARG A 34 10.32 36.02 -17.07
CA ARG A 34 11.14 35.45 -15.99
C ARG A 34 10.30 35.13 -14.77
N VAL A 35 9.31 35.96 -14.46
CA VAL A 35 8.40 35.75 -13.33
C VAL A 35 7.59 34.46 -13.52
N TRP A 36 7.01 34.27 -14.70
CA TRP A 36 6.25 33.05 -15.04
C TRP A 36 7.11 31.79 -14.98
N VAL A 37 8.33 31.84 -15.53
CA VAL A 37 9.26 30.71 -15.47
C VAL A 37 9.70 30.42 -14.03
N THR A 38 9.90 31.45 -13.21
CA THR A 38 10.23 31.29 -11.79
C THR A 38 9.10 30.55 -11.05
N TRP A 39 7.84 30.95 -11.29
CA TRP A 39 6.68 30.27 -10.73
C TRP A 39 6.54 28.84 -11.21
N LEU A 40 6.81 28.57 -12.49
CA LEU A 40 6.79 27.22 -13.05
C LEU A 40 7.84 26.32 -12.37
N ILE A 41 9.07 26.80 -12.22
CA ILE A 41 10.14 26.05 -11.53
C ILE A 41 9.76 25.80 -10.07
N PHE A 42 9.22 26.80 -9.38
CA PHE A 42 8.72 26.64 -8.02
C PHE A 42 7.67 25.54 -7.93
N ALA A 43 6.65 25.59 -8.80
CA ALA A 43 5.57 24.60 -8.84
C ALA A 43 6.06 23.18 -9.13
N LEU A 44 7.06 23.03 -10.00
CA LEU A 44 7.67 21.73 -10.33
C LEU A 44 8.52 21.16 -9.20
N LEU A 45 9.24 22.01 -8.45
CA LEU A 45 10.09 21.58 -7.35
C LEU A 45 9.31 21.35 -6.05
N LEU A 46 8.16 21.98 -5.87
CA LEU A 46 7.36 21.89 -4.65
C LEU A 46 7.02 20.44 -4.24
N PRO A 47 6.54 19.56 -5.14
CA PRO A 47 6.19 18.17 -4.79
C PRO A 47 7.39 17.23 -4.66
N LEU A 48 8.62 17.68 -4.91
CA LEU A 48 9.81 16.81 -4.93
C LEU A 48 10.00 15.96 -3.65
N PRO A 49 9.73 16.46 -2.42
CA PRO A 49 9.82 15.65 -1.20
C PRO A 49 8.81 14.51 -1.12
N LEU A 50 7.77 14.54 -1.95
CA LEU A 50 6.71 13.54 -1.99
C LEU A 50 6.76 12.71 -3.27
N ILE A 51 7.83 12.85 -4.08
CA ILE A 51 7.92 12.19 -5.38
C ILE A 51 7.92 10.66 -5.25
N ASP A 52 8.51 10.14 -4.18
CA ASP A 52 8.53 8.71 -3.90
C ASP A 52 7.13 8.18 -3.59
N GLU A 53 6.33 8.90 -2.81
CA GLU A 53 4.93 8.52 -2.58
C GLU A 53 4.04 8.73 -3.81
N ILE A 54 4.27 9.75 -4.64
CA ILE A 54 3.49 9.95 -5.87
C ILE A 54 3.72 8.77 -6.84
N VAL A 55 4.99 8.41 -7.06
CA VAL A 55 5.34 7.27 -7.93
C VAL A 55 4.90 5.95 -7.28
N GLY A 56 5.16 5.79 -5.98
CA GLY A 56 4.77 4.63 -5.19
C GLY A 56 3.26 4.42 -5.16
N GLY A 57 2.47 5.48 -5.07
CA GLY A 57 1.02 5.45 -5.10
C GLY A 57 0.48 4.96 -6.44
N TRP A 58 1.12 5.34 -7.56
CA TRP A 58 0.76 4.78 -8.87
C TRP A 58 1.12 3.30 -8.99
N GLN A 59 2.29 2.88 -8.47
CA GLN A 59 2.67 1.47 -8.41
C GLN A 59 1.69 0.67 -7.54
N PHE A 60 1.32 1.19 -6.37
CA PHE A 60 0.37 0.58 -5.46
C PHE A 60 -1.02 0.46 -6.10
N LYS A 61 -1.51 1.52 -6.74
CA LYS A 61 -2.79 1.50 -7.47
C LYS A 61 -2.84 0.37 -8.50
N LYS A 62 -1.78 0.20 -9.28
CA LYS A 62 -1.69 -0.90 -10.26
C LYS A 62 -1.71 -2.28 -9.61
N LEU A 63 -1.05 -2.45 -8.46
CA LEU A 63 -1.11 -3.70 -7.70
C LEU A 63 -2.54 -3.97 -7.21
N CYS A 64 -3.24 -2.94 -6.74
CA CYS A 64 -4.63 -3.07 -6.29
C CYS A 64 -5.59 -3.39 -7.45
N GLU A 65 -5.42 -2.75 -8.62
CA GLU A 65 -6.23 -3.04 -9.81
C GLU A 65 -6.01 -4.45 -10.35
N ALA A 66 -4.78 -4.98 -10.22
CA ALA A 66 -4.46 -6.35 -10.59
C ALA A 66 -4.85 -7.39 -9.52
N ASN A 67 -5.28 -6.95 -8.34
CA ASN A 67 -5.60 -7.82 -7.23
C ASN A 67 -7.00 -8.43 -7.39
N VAL A 68 -7.03 -9.73 -7.63
CA VAL A 68 -8.27 -10.49 -7.85
C VAL A 68 -8.41 -11.59 -6.82
N VAL A 69 -9.66 -11.92 -6.49
CA VAL A 69 -9.95 -13.10 -5.69
C VAL A 69 -9.77 -14.32 -6.58
N TRP A 70 -8.90 -15.23 -6.18
CA TRP A 70 -8.80 -16.56 -6.78
C TRP A 70 -9.79 -17.50 -6.07
N VAL A 71 -10.64 -18.16 -6.86
CA VAL A 71 -11.61 -19.14 -6.38
C VAL A 71 -11.46 -20.40 -7.21
N ASN A 72 -11.36 -21.56 -6.55
CA ASN A 72 -11.45 -22.85 -7.21
C ASN A 72 -12.93 -23.14 -7.54
N GLU A 73 -13.34 -22.83 -8.77
CA GLU A 73 -14.72 -22.98 -9.24
C GLU A 73 -15.23 -24.43 -9.16
N GLU A 74 -14.35 -25.40 -9.38
CA GLU A 74 -14.69 -26.83 -9.31
C GLU A 74 -15.02 -27.29 -7.89
N ALA A 75 -14.49 -26.57 -6.89
CA ALA A 75 -14.74 -26.83 -5.47
C ALA A 75 -15.85 -25.94 -4.87
N ALA A 76 -16.49 -25.08 -5.67
CA ALA A 76 -17.11 -23.85 -5.17
C ALA A 76 -18.46 -23.96 -4.44
N ARG A 77 -19.07 -25.15 -4.32
CA ARG A 77 -20.45 -25.24 -3.78
C ARG A 77 -20.59 -26.27 -2.68
N GLY A 78 -21.09 -25.80 -1.54
CA GLY A 78 -21.49 -26.64 -0.41
C GLY A 78 -20.35 -27.16 0.46
N LYS A 79 -19.11 -26.72 0.21
CA LYS A 79 -17.95 -27.10 1.01
C LYS A 79 -17.81 -26.22 2.26
N SER A 80 -17.36 -26.86 3.32
CA SER A 80 -16.92 -26.20 4.54
C SER A 80 -15.45 -25.81 4.40
N VAL A 81 -15.14 -24.55 4.69
CA VAL A 81 -13.78 -24.01 4.59
C VAL A 81 -13.35 -23.42 5.92
N TYR A 82 -12.05 -23.39 6.18
CA TYR A 82 -11.49 -22.68 7.32
C TYR A 82 -10.34 -21.78 6.87
N ARG A 83 -10.13 -20.68 7.60
CA ARG A 83 -9.04 -19.74 7.31
C ARG A 83 -7.70 -20.34 7.71
N GLU A 84 -6.74 -20.32 6.78
CA GLU A 84 -5.35 -20.70 7.08
C GLU A 84 -4.76 -19.73 8.13
N PRO A 85 -4.24 -20.26 9.26
CA PRO A 85 -3.61 -19.43 10.27
C PRO A 85 -2.20 -19.02 9.85
N GLY A 86 -1.86 -17.76 10.10
CA GLY A 86 -0.54 -17.23 9.77
C GLY A 86 -0.50 -16.66 8.35
N SER A 87 -1.10 -15.48 8.17
CA SER A 87 -0.83 -14.69 6.99
C SER A 87 0.56 -14.08 7.10
N TYR A 88 1.48 -14.48 6.23
CA TYR A 88 2.85 -13.94 6.22
C TYR A 88 2.90 -12.68 5.35
N ARG A 89 3.58 -11.65 5.87
CA ARG A 89 3.76 -10.36 5.21
C ARG A 89 5.04 -10.42 4.38
N ILE A 90 4.90 -10.43 3.04
CA ILE A 90 6.02 -10.49 2.10
C ILE A 90 6.28 -9.09 1.53
N PRO A 91 7.54 -8.60 1.49
CA PRO A 91 7.83 -7.35 0.82
C PRO A 91 7.68 -7.49 -0.69
N VAL A 92 6.99 -6.54 -1.32
CA VAL A 92 6.91 -6.42 -2.78
C VAL A 92 8.17 -5.70 -3.26
N SER A 93 8.97 -6.38 -4.08
CA SER A 93 10.23 -5.80 -4.58
C SER A 93 10.00 -4.73 -5.65
N ARG A 94 11.01 -3.85 -5.85
CA ARG A 94 11.07 -2.84 -6.93
C ARG A 94 9.99 -1.75 -6.86
N THR A 95 9.58 -1.40 -5.65
CA THR A 95 8.63 -0.33 -5.35
C THR A 95 9.38 0.88 -4.75
N TRP A 96 8.90 2.09 -5.00
CA TRP A 96 9.51 3.33 -4.49
C TRP A 96 9.19 3.59 -3.02
N VAL A 97 8.06 3.07 -2.58
CA VAL A 97 7.66 2.98 -1.17
C VAL A 97 7.66 1.52 -0.76
N LYS A 98 7.78 1.24 0.55
CA LYS A 98 7.70 -0.14 1.03
C LYS A 98 6.27 -0.61 0.88
N ILE A 99 6.06 -1.65 0.08
CA ILE A 99 4.77 -2.30 -0.10
C ILE A 99 4.89 -3.71 0.40
N TRP A 100 3.87 -4.14 1.13
CA TRP A 100 3.78 -5.45 1.72
C TRP A 100 2.56 -6.18 1.19
N LYS A 101 2.71 -7.47 0.99
CA LYS A 101 1.65 -8.36 0.55
C LYS A 101 1.35 -9.37 1.65
N THR A 102 0.09 -9.46 2.02
CA THR A 102 -0.43 -10.41 3.00
C THR A 102 -1.42 -11.31 2.27
N THR A 103 -1.08 -12.58 2.08
CA THR A 103 -1.97 -13.54 1.40
C THR A 103 -2.91 -14.17 2.41
N PHE A 104 -4.20 -14.16 2.08
CA PHE A 104 -5.26 -14.84 2.81
C PHE A 104 -5.66 -16.09 2.03
N ARG A 105 -5.81 -17.21 2.73
CA ARG A 105 -6.23 -18.49 2.16
C ARG A 105 -7.31 -19.12 3.01
N TYR A 106 -8.27 -19.71 2.32
CA TYR A 106 -9.30 -20.56 2.89
C TYR A 106 -9.12 -21.96 2.32
N LEU A 107 -8.99 -22.92 3.21
CA LEU A 107 -8.69 -24.31 2.91
C LEU A 107 -9.94 -25.17 3.11
N ASP A 108 -10.07 -26.19 2.28
CA ASP A 108 -11.06 -27.26 2.46
C ASP A 108 -10.81 -28.03 3.76
N VAL A 109 -11.87 -28.31 4.51
CA VAL A 109 -11.79 -29.12 5.74
C VAL A 109 -11.39 -30.58 5.46
N GLU A 110 -11.77 -31.13 4.32
CA GLU A 110 -11.57 -32.56 4.03
C GLU A 110 -10.13 -32.88 3.60
N ASN A 111 -9.54 -32.02 2.77
CA ASN A 111 -8.26 -32.31 2.09
C ASN A 111 -7.22 -31.19 2.22
N ASN A 112 -7.51 -30.10 2.94
CA ASN A 112 -6.64 -28.94 3.11
C ASN A 112 -6.23 -28.24 1.80
N ALA A 113 -6.93 -28.47 0.70
CA ALA A 113 -6.66 -27.77 -0.56
C ALA A 113 -7.13 -26.31 -0.48
N PRO A 114 -6.39 -25.34 -1.04
CA PRO A 114 -6.84 -23.96 -1.12
C PRO A 114 -8.04 -23.85 -2.05
N ILE A 115 -9.13 -23.27 -1.55
CA ILE A 115 -10.36 -23.04 -2.31
C ILE A 115 -10.54 -21.56 -2.64
N VAL A 116 -10.23 -20.68 -1.69
CA VAL A 116 -10.27 -19.22 -1.90
C VAL A 116 -8.94 -18.63 -1.48
N SER A 117 -8.38 -17.75 -2.30
CA SER A 117 -7.23 -16.95 -1.92
C SER A 117 -7.33 -15.54 -2.46
N PHE A 118 -6.91 -14.57 -1.66
CA PHE A 118 -6.76 -13.19 -2.10
C PHE A 118 -5.57 -12.55 -1.37
N ASP A 119 -5.03 -11.51 -1.98
CA ASP A 119 -3.96 -10.73 -1.39
C ASP A 119 -4.53 -9.44 -0.77
N GLN A 120 -3.97 -9.01 0.36
CA GLN A 120 -4.09 -7.65 0.87
C GLN A 120 -2.74 -6.97 0.67
N TYR A 121 -2.74 -5.77 0.11
CA TYR A 121 -1.54 -4.95 0.00
C TYR A 121 -1.59 -3.83 1.02
N SER A 122 -0.47 -3.60 1.71
CA SER A 122 -0.26 -2.42 2.55
C SER A 122 1.03 -1.69 2.18
N ALA A 123 0.93 -0.40 1.90
CA ALA A 123 2.05 0.49 1.64
C ALA A 123 2.38 1.29 2.90
N GLU A 124 3.67 1.52 3.12
CA GLU A 124 4.15 2.46 4.13
C GLU A 124 4.46 3.82 3.49
N GLY A 125 4.52 4.86 4.33
CA GLY A 125 4.86 6.23 3.92
C GLY A 125 6.25 6.37 3.29
N GLY A 126 6.45 7.52 2.63
CA GLY A 126 7.69 7.83 1.95
C GLY A 126 8.89 7.96 2.90
N HIS A 127 10.08 8.00 2.34
CA HIS A 127 11.33 8.06 3.13
C HIS A 127 11.43 9.34 3.95
N LEU A 128 10.91 10.45 3.43
CA LEU A 128 10.91 11.75 4.10
C LEU A 128 9.80 11.88 5.13
N PHE A 129 8.72 11.11 4.98
CA PHE A 129 7.54 11.16 5.83
C PHE A 129 7.07 9.74 6.19
N PRO A 130 7.83 8.97 6.99
CA PRO A 130 7.52 7.56 7.28
C PRO A 130 6.32 7.33 8.21
N GLY A 131 5.53 8.37 8.50
CA GLY A 131 4.44 8.35 9.47
C GLY A 131 4.55 9.51 10.47
N PHE A 132 3.72 10.54 10.30
CA PHE A 132 3.62 11.66 11.24
C PHE A 132 2.45 11.52 12.22
N ASP A 133 1.51 10.62 11.93
CA ASP A 133 0.49 10.17 12.87
C ASP A 133 0.81 8.76 13.38
N SER A 134 -0.07 8.18 14.17
CA SER A 134 0.11 6.88 14.84
C SER A 134 0.26 5.68 13.88
N GLY A 135 0.25 5.89 12.56
CA GLY A 135 0.48 4.90 11.52
C GLY A 135 1.69 5.20 10.63
N HIS A 136 2.15 4.16 9.92
CA HIS A 136 3.16 4.28 8.86
C HIS A 136 2.49 4.55 7.51
N ASP A 137 1.32 5.22 7.49
CA ASP A 137 0.53 5.33 6.28
C ASP A 137 1.08 6.41 5.33
N PRO A 138 0.94 6.23 4.00
CA PRO A 138 1.29 7.26 3.03
C PRO A 138 0.44 8.52 3.18
N LEU A 139 1.04 9.68 2.93
CA LEU A 139 0.35 10.97 2.98
C LEU A 139 -0.48 11.24 1.73
N THR A 140 -0.05 10.73 0.58
CA THR A 140 -0.61 11.10 -0.73
C THR A 140 -1.66 10.11 -1.28
N PHE A 141 -1.83 8.94 -0.66
CA PHE A 141 -2.79 7.92 -1.09
C PHE A 141 -3.19 6.98 0.05
N LYS A 142 -4.27 6.20 -0.14
CA LYS A 142 -4.69 5.18 0.83
C LYS A 142 -3.70 4.01 0.82
N GLY A 143 -3.01 3.79 1.93
CA GLY A 143 -1.97 2.77 2.08
C GLY A 143 -2.45 1.33 2.13
N GLU A 144 -3.76 1.05 2.05
CA GLU A 144 -4.27 -0.32 2.13
C GLU A 144 -5.29 -0.62 1.03
N CYS A 145 -5.18 -1.81 0.45
CA CYS A 145 -6.18 -2.33 -0.48
C CYS A 145 -6.29 -3.86 -0.43
N HIS A 146 -7.48 -4.32 -0.75
CA HIS A 146 -7.87 -5.72 -0.89
C HIS A 146 -9.03 -5.76 -1.90
N PRO A 147 -9.36 -6.92 -2.49
CA PRO A 147 -10.51 -7.01 -3.37
C PRO A 147 -11.79 -6.65 -2.61
N PRO A 148 -12.78 -6.02 -3.28
CA PRO A 148 -13.98 -5.55 -2.61
C PRO A 148 -14.76 -6.71 -2.01
N GLY A 149 -15.28 -6.50 -0.80
CA GLY A 149 -16.13 -7.47 -0.10
C GLY A 149 -15.39 -8.64 0.58
N THR A 150 -14.08 -8.80 0.41
CA THR A 150 -13.34 -9.96 0.97
C THR A 150 -13.30 -10.04 2.50
N PHE A 151 -13.57 -8.92 3.19
CA PHE A 151 -13.63 -8.85 4.65
C PHE A 151 -15.06 -8.68 5.19
N ASP A 152 -16.07 -8.75 4.32
CA ASP A 152 -17.46 -8.66 4.75
C ASP A 152 -17.90 -9.99 5.38
N LYS A 153 -18.75 -9.94 6.41
CA LYS A 153 -19.24 -11.13 7.14
C LYS A 153 -19.95 -12.17 6.26
N GLY A 154 -20.35 -11.80 5.04
CA GLY A 154 -21.03 -12.67 4.08
C GLY A 154 -20.18 -13.07 2.87
N PHE A 155 -18.91 -12.69 2.79
CA PHE A 155 -18.06 -12.92 1.62
C PHE A 155 -18.08 -14.38 1.14
N LEU A 156 -17.75 -15.30 2.05
CA LEU A 156 -17.71 -16.73 1.78
C LEU A 156 -19.11 -17.31 1.52
N GLY A 157 -20.12 -16.82 2.24
CA GLY A 157 -21.50 -17.23 2.04
C GLY A 157 -22.02 -16.85 0.64
N ASN A 158 -21.66 -15.66 0.16
CA ASN A 158 -22.00 -15.20 -1.20
C ASN A 158 -21.32 -16.04 -2.28
N LEU A 159 -20.18 -16.65 -1.97
CA LEU A 159 -19.48 -17.60 -2.84
C LEU A 159 -20.01 -19.05 -2.71
N GLY A 160 -20.93 -19.33 -1.78
CA GLY A 160 -21.51 -20.66 -1.57
C GLY A 160 -20.73 -21.56 -0.60
N PHE A 161 -19.86 -20.98 0.24
CA PHE A 161 -19.08 -21.69 1.25
C PHE A 161 -19.61 -21.45 2.67
N THR A 162 -19.38 -22.42 3.54
CA THR A 162 -19.61 -22.28 4.99
C THR A 162 -18.26 -22.17 5.69
N GLU A 163 -18.01 -21.06 6.37
CA GLU A 163 -16.82 -20.92 7.21
C GLU A 163 -17.00 -21.70 8.51
N VAL A 164 -16.03 -22.55 8.85
CA VAL A 164 -15.99 -23.30 10.10
C VAL A 164 -14.72 -22.98 10.88
N GLU A 165 -14.75 -23.22 12.19
CA GLU A 165 -13.53 -23.15 12.99
C GLU A 165 -12.52 -24.18 12.52
N ARG A 166 -11.23 -23.81 12.56
CA ARG A 166 -10.14 -24.72 12.18
C ARG A 166 -10.21 -26.03 12.99
N PRO A 167 -10.29 -27.20 12.33
CA PRO A 167 -10.26 -28.48 13.01
C PRO A 167 -8.98 -28.65 13.85
N LYS A 168 -9.13 -29.03 15.13
CA LYS A 168 -8.01 -29.26 16.05
C LYS A 168 -7.08 -30.41 15.62
N SER A 169 -7.57 -31.31 14.76
CA SER A 169 -6.82 -32.45 14.23
C SER A 169 -5.81 -32.10 13.15
N ILE A 170 -5.86 -30.88 12.58
CA ILE A 170 -4.94 -30.45 11.54
C ILE A 170 -3.72 -29.83 12.20
N GLU A 171 -2.64 -30.62 12.31
CA GLU A 171 -1.34 -30.12 12.78
C GLU A 171 -0.91 -28.87 11.99
N PRO A 172 -0.21 -27.90 12.63
CA PRO A 172 0.31 -26.74 11.92
C PRO A 172 1.26 -27.17 10.81
N ILE A 173 0.90 -26.84 9.57
CA ILE A 173 1.75 -27.00 8.40
C ILE A 173 3.00 -26.14 8.63
N GLY A 174 4.09 -26.77 9.06
CA GLY A 174 5.44 -26.24 9.06
C GLY A 174 5.68 -25.00 9.92
N LYS A 175 6.24 -25.19 11.11
CA LYS A 175 7.27 -24.26 11.59
C LYS A 175 8.42 -24.29 10.58
N LEU A 176 8.41 -23.42 9.57
CA LEU A 176 9.62 -23.10 8.83
C LEU A 176 10.55 -22.39 9.80
N VAL A 177 11.44 -23.18 10.39
CA VAL A 177 12.61 -22.72 11.14
C VAL A 177 13.49 -21.99 10.13
N TYR A 178 13.52 -20.67 10.22
CA TYR A 178 14.55 -19.84 9.59
C TYR A 178 15.77 -19.79 10.49
#